data_AF-A0A920VHN2-F1
#
_entry.id   AF-A0A920VHN2-F1
#
_cell.length_a   1.000
_cell.length_b   1.000
_cell.length_c   1.000
_cell.angle_alpha   90.00
_cell.angle_beta   90.00
_cell.angle_gamma   90.00
#
_symmetry.space_group_name_H-M   'P 1'
#
loop_
_entity.id
_entity.type
_entity.pdbx_description
1 polymer ?
#
loop_
_entity_poly.entity_id
_entity_poly.type
_entity_poly.pdbx_seq_one_letter_code
_entity_poly.pdbx_strand_id
1 'polypeptide(L)' 'MPKTDWNFSKQGYFDVPGGRIWYGVESGGNAGATPLLVIHGGPGMSHDYLYPLVDLADERPIVF' A
#
# COMPACT_ATOMS: atom_id res chain seq x y z
N MET A 1 0.52 17.98 -7.53
CA MET A 1 1.73 18.07 -6.69
C MET A 1 2.58 16.92 -7.17
N PRO A 2 3.72 17.10 -7.87
CA PRO A 2 4.40 15.93 -8.43
C PRO A 2 5.15 15.19 -7.32
N LYS A 3 4.45 14.22 -6.74
CA LYS A 3 4.93 12.87 -6.44
C LYS A 3 3.70 11.96 -6.62
N THR A 4 3.91 10.65 -6.54
CA THR A 4 3.07 9.51 -6.92
C THR A 4 3.40 8.95 -8.30
N ASP A 5 4.63 8.45 -8.43
CA ASP A 5 4.94 7.27 -9.24
C ASP A 5 5.03 6.14 -8.21
N TRP A 6 4.22 5.07 -8.34
CA TRP A 6 4.30 3.92 -7.44
C TRP A 6 5.35 2.95 -7.96
N ASN A 7 5.99 2.17 -7.10
CA ASN A 7 6.73 0.98 -7.51
C ASN A 7 6.90 0.05 -6.30
N PHE A 8 5.88 -0.79 -6.06
CA PHE A 8 5.87 -1.65 -4.89
C PHE A 8 7.16 -2.44 -4.73
N SER A 9 7.93 -2.08 -3.70
CA SER A 9 9.13 -2.80 -3.24
C SER A 9 8.84 -4.27 -2.95
N LYS A 10 7.60 -4.59 -2.58
CA LYS A 10 7.09 -5.95 -2.36
C LYS A 10 5.60 -5.99 -2.62
N GLN A 11 5.13 -7.04 -3.25
CA GLN A 11 3.70 -7.31 -3.42
C GLN A 11 3.43 -8.81 -3.45
N GLY A 12 2.20 -9.21 -3.17
CA GLY A 12 1.82 -10.62 -3.19
C GLY A 12 0.39 -10.85 -2.74
N TYR A 13 0.13 -12.09 -2.31
CA TYR A 13 -1.18 -12.50 -1.81
C TYR A 13 -1.02 -13.27 -0.49
N PHE A 14 -2.01 -13.16 0.39
CA PHE A 14 -2.22 -14.05 1.52
C PHE A 14 -3.44 -14.92 1.26
N ASP A 15 -3.29 -16.24 1.49
CA ASP A 15 -4.43 -17.16 1.49
C ASP A 15 -5.21 -17.00 2.80
N VAL A 16 -6.53 -16.79 2.70
CA VAL A 16 -7.45 -16.67 3.84
C VAL A 16 -8.69 -17.53 3.58
N PRO A 17 -9.46 -17.89 4.63
CA PRO A 17 -10.77 -18.50 4.42
C PRO A 17 -11.63 -17.62 3.50
N GLY A 18 -12.08 -18.18 2.38
CA GLY A 18 -12.91 -17.45 1.41
C GLY A 18 -12.17 -16.77 0.26
N GLY A 19 -10.84 -16.86 0.17
CA GLY A 19 -10.11 -16.39 -1.00
C GLY A 19 -8.67 -15.95 -0.71
N ARG A 20 -8.21 -14.96 -1.49
CA ARG A 20 -6.88 -14.38 -1.35
C ARG A 20 -6.97 -12.87 -1.21
N ILE A 21 -6.18 -12.32 -0.31
CA ILE A 21 -6.03 -10.86 -0.14
C ILE A 21 -4.72 -10.46 -0.82
N TRP A 22 -4.80 -9.57 -1.80
CA TRP A 22 -3.61 -8.96 -2.38
C TRP A 22 -3.06 -7.91 -1.42
N TYR A 23 -1.74 -7.72 -1.42
CA TYR A 23 -1.09 -6.60 -0.74
C TYR A 23 0.06 -6.02 -1.58
N GLY A 24 0.37 -4.75 -1.34
CA GLY A 24 1.50 -4.03 -1.93
C GLY A 24 2.17 -3.12 -0.91
N VAL A 25 3.51 -3.09 -0.90
CA VAL A 25 4.31 -2.32 0.05
C VAL A 25 5.18 -1.34 -0.71
N GLU A 26 5.04 -0.06 -0.37
CA GLU A 26 5.94 1.00 -0.78
C GLU A 26 6.80 1.46 0.41
N SER A 27 8.11 1.59 0.20
CA SER A 27 9.05 2.01 1.23
C SER A 27 10.27 2.66 0.59
N GLY A 28 10.32 3.99 0.68
CA GLY A 28 11.41 4.80 0.10
C GLY A 28 12.44 5.27 1.12
N GLY A 29 12.10 5.27 2.42
CA GLY A 29 12.96 5.84 3.46
C GLY A 29 12.96 5.05 4.76
N ASN A 30 12.38 5.62 5.82
CA ASN A 30 12.48 5.07 7.18
C ASN A 30 11.64 3.79 7.37
N ALA A 31 12.17 2.66 6.96
CA ALA A 31 11.52 1.35 7.07
C ALA A 31 11.26 0.89 8.52
N GLY A 32 11.91 1.52 9.51
CA GLY A 32 11.71 1.23 10.94
C GLY A 32 10.55 2.00 11.58
N ALA A 33 9.97 2.98 10.88
CA ALA A 33 8.81 3.72 11.37
C ALA A 33 7.54 2.86 11.37
N THR A 34 6.55 3.23 12.20
CA THR A 34 5.26 2.55 12.24
C THR A 34 4.58 2.62 10.86
N PRO A 35 4.21 1.48 10.25
CA PRO A 35 3.65 1.46 8.91
C PRO A 35 2.23 2.05 8.87
N LEU A 36 1.86 2.63 7.74
CA LEU A 36 0.47 2.99 7.44
C LEU A 36 -0.19 1.85 6.68
N LEU A 37 -1.19 1.21 7.30
CA LEU A 37 -2.06 0.25 6.63
C LEU A 37 -3.22 0.99 5.95
N VAL A 38 -3.38 0.77 4.66
CA VAL A 38 -4.35 1.44 3.80
C VAL A 38 -5.49 0.47 3.51
N ILE A 39 -6.72 0.85 3.88
CA ILE A 39 -7.92 0.05 3.61
C ILE A 39 -8.86 0.87 2.72
N HIS A 40 -9.17 0.33 1.54
CA HIS A 40 -10.08 0.99 0.61
C HIS A 40 -11.55 0.82 1.01
N GLY A 41 -12.41 1.65 0.42
CA GLY A 41 -13.86 1.61 0.60
C GLY A 41 -14.62 0.91 -0.54
N GLY A 42 -15.93 1.16 -0.59
CA GLY A 42 -16.89 0.51 -1.50
C GLY A 42 -17.32 -0.89 -1.05
N PRO A 43 -18.10 -1.59 -1.88
CA PRO A 43 -17.88 -3.02 -2.09
C PRO A 43 -17.28 -3.24 -3.49
N GLY A 44 -16.20 -4.03 -3.58
CA GLY A 44 -15.61 -4.47 -4.86
C GLY A 44 -14.72 -3.47 -5.61
N MET A 45 -14.46 -2.28 -5.05
CA MET A 45 -13.46 -1.34 -5.57
C MET A 45 -12.03 -1.78 -5.19
N SER A 46 -11.03 -1.36 -5.96
CA SER A 46 -9.61 -1.55 -5.63
C SER A 46 -9.06 -0.38 -4.80
N HIS A 47 -7.79 -0.48 -4.40
CA HIS A 47 -7.05 0.55 -3.69
C HIS A 47 -6.49 1.66 -4.62
N ASP A 48 -6.70 1.61 -5.94
CA ASP A 48 -5.99 2.47 -6.90
C ASP A 48 -6.18 3.97 -6.63
N TYR A 49 -7.35 4.37 -6.15
CA TYR A 49 -7.63 5.78 -5.82
C TYR A 49 -6.86 6.29 -4.59
N LEU A 50 -6.23 5.39 -3.84
CA LEU A 50 -5.41 5.69 -2.67
C LEU A 50 -3.91 5.70 -2.98
N TYR A 51 -3.48 5.46 -4.23
CA TYR A 51 -2.07 5.56 -4.61
C TYR A 51 -1.36 6.83 -4.16
N PRO A 52 -1.99 8.02 -4.08
CA PRO A 52 -1.32 9.20 -3.55
C PRO A 52 -0.73 9.05 -2.14
N LEU A 53 -1.15 8.05 -1.37
CA LEU A 53 -0.56 7.74 -0.06
C LEU A 53 0.89 7.24 -0.15
N VAL A 54 1.37 6.78 -1.32
CA VAL A 54 2.79 6.42 -1.53
C VAL A 54 3.73 7.60 -1.34
N ASP A 55 3.24 8.83 -1.41
CA ASP A 55 4.08 10.01 -1.19
C ASP A 55 4.65 10.06 0.23
N LEU A 56 3.98 9.39 1.19
CA LEU A 56 4.42 9.23 2.57
C LEU A 56 5.49 8.14 2.77
N ALA A 57 5.88 7.41 1.71
CA ALA A 57 6.78 6.26 1.80
C ALA A 57 8.22 6.61 2.23
N ASP A 58 8.61 7.88 2.12
CA ASP A 58 9.91 8.36 2.60
C ASP A 58 9.92 8.45 4.14
N GLU A 59 8.76 8.68 4.75
CA GLU A 59 8.60 8.81 6.20
C GLU A 59 8.31 7.47 6.89
N ARG A 60 7.55 6.59 6.25
CA ARG A 60 7.11 5.31 6.81
C ARG A 60 6.71 4.32 5.71
N PRO A 61 6.74 2.99 5.95
CA PRO A 61 6.20 2.03 5.00
C PRO A 61 4.70 2.25 4.78
N ILE A 62 4.28 2.15 3.53
CA ILE A 62 2.86 2.21 3.13
C ILE A 62 2.46 0.82 2.66
N VAL A 63 1.43 0.25 3.28
CA VAL A 63 0.93 -1.09 2.98
C VAL A 63 -0.51 -0.97 2.49
N PHE A 64 -0.71 -1.28 1.21
CA PHE A 64 -2.01 -1.40 0.57
C PHE A 64 -2.54 -2.83 0.66
#